data_AF-A0A6G3XTL8-F1
#
_entry.id   AF-A0A6G3XTL8-F1
#
_cell.length_a   1.000
_cell.length_b   1.000
_cell.length_c   1.000
_cell.angle_alpha   90.00
_cell.angle_beta   90.00
_cell.angle_gamma   90.00
#
_symmetry.space_group_name_H-M   'P 1'
#
loop_
_entity.id
_entity.type
_entity.pdbx_description
1 polymer ?
#
loop_
_entity_poly.entity_id
_entity_poly.type
_entity_poly.pdbx_seq_one_letter_code
_entity_poly.pdbx_strand_id
1 'polypeptide(L)' 'FQQRRAQGAGRLDQALRKLLGLDAKLRQYKDGEKFVRSVVEEVGMDGFNRVWTSPNTLPTKAEIAK' A
#
# COMPACT_ATOMS: atom_id res chain seq x y z
N PHE A 1 35.81 -19.98 14.16
CA PHE A 1 34.38 -20.29 13.95
C PHE A 1 33.46 -19.08 13.70
N GLN A 2 33.92 -17.81 13.69
CA GLN A 2 33.05 -16.63 13.49
C GLN A 2 33.15 -15.89 12.14
N GLN A 3 34.20 -16.10 11.32
CA GLN A 3 34.41 -15.26 10.12
C GLN A 3 33.71 -15.72 8.83
N ARG A 4 33.23 -16.96 8.74
CA ARG A 4 32.61 -17.48 7.49
C ARG A 4 31.11 -17.14 7.32
N ARG A 5 30.42 -16.64 8.34
CA ARG A 5 28.99 -16.29 8.25
C ARG A 5 28.70 -14.90 7.69
N ALA A 6 29.70 -14.03 7.55
CA ALA A 6 29.47 -12.61 7.28
C ALA A 6 29.32 -12.25 5.78
N GLN A 7 29.81 -13.07 4.84
CA GLN A 7 29.96 -12.63 3.44
C GLN A 7 28.86 -13.12 2.48
N GLY A 8 28.23 -14.28 2.73
CA GLY A 8 27.19 -14.84 1.84
C GLY A 8 25.75 -14.57 2.30
N ALA A 9 25.54 -14.39 3.61
CA ALA A 9 24.20 -14.29 4.19
C ALA A 9 23.57 -12.89 4.01
N GLY A 10 24.35 -11.81 3.97
CA GLY A 10 23.78 -10.45 4.03
C GLY A 10 22.91 -10.03 2.83
N ARG A 11 23.25 -10.45 1.61
CA ARG A 11 22.54 -10.01 0.38
C ARG A 11 21.32 -10.88 0.06
N LEU A 12 21.44 -12.19 0.22
CA LEU A 12 20.31 -13.12 0.09
C LEU A 12 19.30 -12.94 1.23
N ASP A 13 19.76 -12.68 2.47
CA ASP A 13 18.87 -12.38 3.61
C ASP A 13 18.16 -11.02 3.43
N GLN A 14 18.83 -9.98 2.93
CA GLN A 14 18.17 -8.70 2.61
C GLN A 14 17.16 -8.81 1.46
N ALA A 15 17.48 -9.58 0.41
CA ALA A 15 16.58 -9.82 -0.70
C ALA A 15 15.36 -10.65 -0.26
N LEU A 16 15.56 -11.67 0.58
CA LEU A 16 14.50 -12.49 1.14
C LEU A 16 13.61 -11.68 2.12
N ARG A 17 14.19 -10.77 2.92
CA ARG A 17 13.42 -9.82 3.75
C ARG A 17 12.58 -8.84 2.93
N LYS A 18 13.06 -8.40 1.76
CA LYS A 18 12.27 -7.59 0.81
C LYS A 18 11.20 -8.41 0.09
N LEU A 19 11.48 -9.67 -0.23
CA LEU A 19 10.55 -10.58 -0.90
C LEU A 19 9.46 -11.12 0.05
N LEU A 20 9.76 -11.26 1.36
CA LEU A 20 8.82 -11.60 2.45
C LEU A 20 7.90 -10.42 2.86
N GLY A 21 7.49 -9.58 1.92
CA GLY A 21 6.04 -9.42 1.76
C GLY A 21 5.34 -8.17 2.30
N LEU A 22 6.00 -7.00 2.39
CA LEU A 22 5.31 -5.75 2.79
C LEU A 22 5.39 -4.61 1.76
N ASP A 23 6.37 -4.53 0.87
CA ASP A 23 6.54 -3.32 0.02
C ASP A 23 5.66 -3.27 -1.24
N ALA A 24 5.08 -4.39 -1.66
CA ALA A 24 4.09 -4.41 -2.75
C ALA A 24 2.67 -4.11 -2.25
N LYS A 25 2.36 -4.52 -1.01
CA LYS A 25 1.06 -4.26 -0.37
C LYS A 25 1.01 -2.87 0.26
N LEU A 26 2.11 -2.38 0.85
CA LEU A 26 2.17 -1.07 1.51
C LEU A 26 2.02 0.11 0.54
N ARG A 27 2.52 0.00 -0.70
CA ARG A 27 2.29 1.07 -1.69
C ARG A 27 0.80 1.24 -1.99
N GLN A 28 0.09 0.12 -2.15
CA GLN A 28 -1.35 0.12 -2.37
C GLN A 28 -2.14 0.70 -1.18
N TYR A 29 -1.66 0.55 0.06
CA TYR A 29 -2.27 1.18 1.24
C TYR A 29 -1.95 2.68 1.35
N LYS A 30 -0.72 3.10 1.01
CA LYS A 30 -0.34 4.51 1.05
C LYS A 30 -1.11 5.34 0.03
N ASP A 31 -1.27 4.81 -1.18
CA ASP A 31 -2.02 5.49 -2.24
C ASP A 31 -3.52 5.52 -1.92
N GLY A 32 -4.07 4.40 -1.39
CA GLY A 32 -5.46 4.32 -0.93
C GLY A 32 -5.79 5.26 0.23
N GLU A 33 -4.93 5.34 1.24
CA GLU A 33 -5.11 6.25 2.38
C GLU A 33 -5.07 7.72 1.93
N LYS A 34 -4.12 8.08 1.07
CA LYS A 34 -4.01 9.43 0.52
C LYS A 34 -5.27 9.80 -0.25
N PHE A 35 -5.75 8.93 -1.13
CA PHE A 35 -6.98 9.14 -1.90
C PHE A 35 -8.19 9.37 -0.99
N VAL A 36 -8.43 8.47 -0.03
CA VAL A 36 -9.57 8.60 0.91
C VAL A 36 -9.48 9.90 1.70
N ARG A 37 -8.28 10.26 2.19
CA ARG A 37 -8.09 11.52 2.92
C ARG A 37 -8.42 12.74 2.05
N SER A 38 -7.90 12.81 0.82
CA SER A 38 -8.20 13.94 -0.08
C SER A 38 -9.68 14.04 -0.44
N VAL A 39 -10.37 12.90 -0.66
CA VAL A 39 -11.80 12.91 -0.96
C VAL A 39 -12.61 13.35 0.26
N VAL A 40 -12.29 12.83 1.45
CA VAL A 40 -12.99 13.23 2.69
C VAL A 40 -12.73 14.71 3.03
N GLU A 41 -11.54 15.24 2.76
CA GLU A 41 -11.24 16.67 2.91
C GLU A 41 -12.08 17.54 1.96
N GLU A 42 -12.34 17.08 0.73
CA GLU A 42 -13.08 17.85 -0.27
C GLU A 42 -14.61 17.77 -0.10
N VAL A 43 -15.15 16.58 0.16
CA VAL A 43 -16.61 16.35 0.15
C VAL A 43 -17.20 15.98 1.52
N GLY A 44 -16.36 15.89 2.55
CA GLY A 44 -16.75 15.43 3.88
C GLY A 44 -17.08 13.93 3.92
N MET A 45 -17.27 13.41 5.13
CA MET A 45 -17.50 11.98 5.33
C MET A 45 -18.86 11.53 4.75
N ASP A 46 -19.89 12.37 4.83
CA ASP A 46 -21.21 12.08 4.25
C ASP A 46 -21.15 12.02 2.72
N GLY A 47 -20.36 12.89 2.10
CA GLY A 47 -20.11 12.88 0.66
C GLY A 47 -19.38 11.61 0.22
N PHE A 48 -18.35 11.20 0.97
CA PHE A 48 -17.58 9.98 0.73
C PHE A 48 -18.42 8.72 0.86
N ASN A 49 -19.35 8.65 1.82
CA ASN A 49 -20.19 7.48 2.07
C ASN A 49 -21.08 7.06 0.88
N ARG A 50 -21.25 7.93 -0.13
CA ARG A 50 -21.93 7.57 -1.39
C ARG A 50 -21.26 6.41 -2.14
N VAL A 51 -19.96 6.22 -1.93
CA VAL A 51 -19.19 5.10 -2.48
C VAL A 51 -19.80 3.72 -2.14
N TRP A 52 -20.52 3.63 -1.02
CA TRP A 52 -21.15 2.41 -0.51
C TRP A 52 -22.58 2.15 -1.03
N THR A 53 -23.13 3.06 -1.83
CA THR A 53 -24.52 2.94 -2.32
C THR A 53 -24.68 1.89 -3.42
N SER A 54 -23.60 1.55 -4.14
CA SER A 54 -23.60 0.54 -5.19
C SER A 54 -22.19 0.02 -5.48
N PRO A 55 -22.02 -1.23 -5.96
CA PRO A 55 -20.73 -1.69 -6.46
C PRO A 55 -20.14 -0.82 -7.59
N ASN A 56 -20.99 -0.12 -8.35
CA ASN A 56 -20.59 0.75 -9.46
C ASN A 56 -20.02 2.11 -8.98
N THR A 57 -20.21 2.46 -7.71
CA THR A 57 -19.70 3.71 -7.13
C THR A 57 -18.36 3.52 -6.43
N LEU A 58 -17.80 2.30 -6.45
CA LEU A 58 -16.48 2.03 -5.88
C LEU A 58 -15.38 2.67 -6.75
N PRO A 59 -14.35 3.25 -6.13
CA PRO A 59 -13.26 3.86 -6.88
C PRO A 59 -12.46 2.76 -7.58
N THR A 60 -12.15 2.99 -8.84
CA THR A 60 -11.30 2.13 -9.63
C THR A 60 -9.83 2.28 -9.20
N LYS A 61 -9.01 1.28 -9.53
CA LYS A 61 -7.56 1.36 -9.26
C LYS A 61 -6.89 2.55 -9.95
N ALA A 62 -7.42 2.99 -11.11
CA ALA A 62 -6.88 4.14 -11.83
C ALA A 62 -7.18 5.47 -11.12
N GLU A 63 -8.29 5.56 -10.40
CA GLU A 63 -8.65 6.75 -9.61
C GLU A 63 -7.84 6.83 -8.31
N ILE A 64 -7.55 5.68 -7.69
CA ILE A 64 -6.74 5.60 -6.46
C ILE A 64 -5.26 5.90 -6.72
N ALA A 65 -4.75 5.68 -7.94
CA ALA A 65 -3.34 5.83 -8.27
C ALA A 65 -2.91 7.27 -8.65
N LYS A 66 -3.80 8.28 -8.54
CA LYS A 66 -3.49 9.70 -8.73
C LYS A 66 -3.05 10.36 -7.42
#